data_AF-A0ABD2G698-F1
#
_entry.id   AF-A0ABD2G698-F1
#
_cell.length_a   1.000
_cell.length_b   1.000
_cell.length_c   1.000
_cell.angle_alpha   90.00
_cell.angle_beta   90.00
_cell.angle_gamma   90.00
#
_symmetry.space_group_name_H-M   'P 1'
#
loop_
_entity.id
_entity.type
_entity.pdbx_description
1 polymer ?
#
loop_
_entity_poly.entity_id
_entity_poly.type
_entity_poly.pdbx_seq_one_letter_code
_entity_poly.pdbx_strand_id
1 'polypeptide(L)'
;MRGFLGVTAHYLEQDEERIELKSNLLACDRFKGSHTAERICEQFEAICDEYSIKNKIDYIISDNAANMRKAFTVCFPTEQEDEDVDEEDDLDDPELWHDLSL
;
A
#
# COMPACT_ATOMS: atom_id res chain seq x y z
N MET A 1 -4.04 -21.71 6.81
CA MET A 1 -4.64 -20.37 6.59
C MET A 1 -4.84 -20.15 5.09
N ARG A 2 -5.90 -19.45 4.68
CA ARG A 2 -6.10 -19.02 3.28
C ARG A 2 -5.81 -17.52 3.23
N GLY A 3 -4.83 -17.10 2.45
CA GLY A 3 -4.54 -15.69 2.22
C GLY A 3 -5.03 -15.23 0.86
N PHE A 4 -5.26 -13.94 0.75
CA PHE A 4 -5.55 -13.23 -0.49
C PHE A 4 -4.73 -11.95 -0.51
N LEU A 5 -4.25 -11.56 -1.69
CA LEU A 5 -3.63 -10.25 -1.90
C LEU A 5 -4.59 -9.42 -2.73
N GLY A 6 -5.15 -8.39 -2.11
CA GLY A 6 -5.94 -7.36 -2.77
C GLY A 6 -5.03 -6.18 -3.10
N VAL A 7 -5.14 -5.65 -4.32
CA VAL A 7 -4.44 -4.44 -4.73
C VAL A 7 -5.43 -3.50 -5.39
N THR A 8 -5.51 -2.27 -4.88
CA THR A 8 -6.29 -1.18 -5.45
C THR A 8 -5.36 -0.06 -5.89
N ALA A 9 -5.67 0.56 -7.03
CA ALA A 9 -5.03 1.78 -7.47
C ALA A 9 -5.98 2.96 -7.24
N HIS A 10 -5.43 4.04 -6.68
CA HIS A 10 -6.14 5.29 -6.44
C HIS A 10 -5.37 6.41 -7.14
N TYR A 11 -6.06 7.23 -7.92
CA TYR A 11 -5.43 8.33 -8.66
C TYR A 11 -6.41 9.47 -8.88
N LEU A 12 -5.89 10.68 -8.98
CA LEU A 12 -6.67 11.85 -9.36
C LEU A 12 -6.77 11.91 -10.88
N GLU A 13 -7.99 11.94 -11.40
CA GLU A 13 -8.29 12.22 -12.79
C GLU A 13 -8.74 13.67 -12.91
N GLN A 14 -8.07 14.44 -13.77
CA GLN A 14 -8.41 15.83 -14.01
C GLN A 14 -8.96 15.99 -15.43
N ASP A 15 -10.16 16.57 -15.52
CA ASP A 15 -10.74 17.09 -16.75
C ASP A 15 -10.74 18.64 -16.69
N GLU A 16 -11.14 19.31 -17.78
CA GLU A 16 -11.11 20.78 -17.93
C GLU A 16 -11.79 21.54 -16.77
N GLU A 17 -12.79 20.93 -16.12
CA GLU A 17 -13.59 21.57 -15.07
C GLU A 17 -13.51 20.89 -13.69
N ARG A 18 -12.92 19.69 -13.58
CA ARG A 18 -13.07 18.84 -12.38
C ARG A 18 -11.83 17.99 -12.10
N ILE A 19 -11.56 17.79 -10.82
CA ILE A 19 -10.62 16.79 -10.31
C ILE A 19 -11.43 15.76 -9.54
N GLU A 20 -11.28 14.48 -9.88
CA GLU A 20 -12.00 13.37 -9.25
C GLU A 20 -11.03 12.28 -8.80
N LEU A 21 -11.22 11.76 -7.59
CA LEU A 21 -10.48 10.60 -7.11
C LEU A 21 -11.08 9.32 -7.69
N LYS A 22 -10.33 8.64 -8.54
CA LYS A 22 -10.66 7.31 -9.07
C LYS A 22 -10.07 6.22 -8.18
N SER A 23 -10.78 5.10 -8.13
CA SER A 23 -10.41 3.92 -7.34
C SER A 23 -10.73 2.66 -8.13
N ASN A 24 -9.72 1.86 -8.42
CA ASN A 24 -9.85 0.66 -9.25
C ASN A 24 -9.27 -0.54 -8.52
N LEU A 25 -10.03 -1.63 -8.44
CA LEU A 25 -9.52 -2.93 -7.99
C LEU A 25 -8.67 -3.53 -9.11
N LEU A 26 -7.38 -3.71 -8.88
CA LEU A 26 -6.46 -4.33 -9.84
C LEU A 26 -6.43 -5.84 -9.73
N ALA A 27 -6.44 -6.36 -8.49
CA ALA A 27 -6.41 -7.79 -8.21
C ALA A 27 -7.04 -8.10 -6.84
N CYS A 28 -7.57 -9.31 -6.69
CA CYS A 28 -7.95 -9.90 -5.41
C CYS A 28 -7.76 -11.42 -5.50
N ASP A 29 -6.50 -11.82 -5.54
CA ASP A 29 -6.12 -13.19 -5.86
C ASP A 29 -5.76 -13.99 -4.63
N ARG A 30 -6.03 -15.29 -4.70
CA ARG A 30 -5.64 -16.21 -3.64
C ARG A 30 -4.13 -16.32 -3.55
N PHE A 31 -3.57 -15.90 -2.41
CA PHE A 31 -2.15 -16.01 -2.10
C PHE A 31 -1.81 -17.40 -1.57
N LYS A 32 -1.18 -18.22 -2.41
CA LYS A 32 -0.86 -19.63 -2.10
C LYS A 32 0.52 -19.76 -1.45
N GLY A 33 0.65 -20.64 -0.46
CA GLY A 33 1.91 -20.92 0.23
C GLY A 33 2.29 -19.84 1.25
N SER A 34 3.57 -19.70 1.55
CA SER A 34 4.09 -18.75 2.54
C SER A 34 3.96 -17.30 2.08
N HIS A 35 3.49 -16.43 2.98
CA HIS A 35 3.29 -14.99 2.78
C HIS A 35 4.57 -14.21 3.12
N THR A 36 5.70 -14.59 2.52
CA THR A 36 6.96 -13.87 2.77
C THR A 36 6.95 -12.54 2.04
N ALA A 37 7.71 -11.58 2.55
CA ALA A 37 7.84 -10.24 1.97
C ALA A 37 8.23 -10.29 0.48
N GLU A 38 9.17 -11.16 0.13
CA GLU A 38 9.69 -11.31 -1.24
C GLU A 38 8.57 -11.75 -2.19
N ARG A 39 7.75 -12.72 -1.78
CA ARG A 39 6.64 -13.21 -2.60
C ARG A 39 5.50 -12.20 -2.72
N ILE A 40 5.31 -11.35 -1.72
CA ILE A 40 4.35 -10.26 -1.76
C ILE A 40 4.83 -9.19 -2.75
N CYS A 41 6.09 -8.74 -2.69
CA CYS A 41 6.64 -7.79 -3.68
C CYS A 41 6.58 -8.41 -5.10
N GLU A 42 6.98 -9.67 -5.30
CA GLU A 42 6.88 -10.34 -6.61
C GLU A 42 5.46 -10.33 -7.20
N GLN A 43 4.45 -10.65 -6.38
CA GLN A 43 3.07 -10.67 -6.87
C GLN A 43 2.53 -9.25 -7.13
N PHE A 44 2.91 -8.28 -6.29
CA PHE A 44 2.57 -6.87 -6.51
C PHE A 44 3.22 -6.32 -7.78
N GLU A 45 4.49 -6.61 -8.04
CA GLU A 45 5.19 -6.21 -9.26
C GLU A 45 4.53 -6.81 -10.50
N ALA A 46 4.16 -8.09 -10.45
CA ALA A 46 3.44 -8.72 -11.56
C ALA A 46 2.11 -8.03 -11.89
N ILE A 47 1.35 -7.62 -10.86
CA ILE A 47 0.12 -6.83 -11.04
C ILE A 47 0.46 -5.46 -11.65
N CYS A 48 1.51 -4.79 -11.17
CA CYS A 48 1.91 -3.49 -11.71
C CYS A 48 2.37 -3.56 -13.17
N ASP A 49 3.05 -4.65 -13.55
CA ASP A 49 3.50 -4.91 -14.92
C ASP A 49 2.30 -5.22 -15.84
N GLU A 50 1.31 -5.98 -15.38
CA GLU A 50 0.08 -6.29 -16.13
C GLU A 50 -0.64 -5.02 -16.60
N TYR A 51 -0.72 -4.00 -15.73
CA TYR A 51 -1.34 -2.72 -16.05
C TYR A 51 -0.35 -1.67 -16.58
N SER A 52 0.95 -1.99 -16.69
CA SER A 52 2.01 -1.06 -17.10
C SER A 52 2.04 0.24 -16.27
N ILE A 53 1.84 0.11 -14.95
CA ILE A 53 1.77 1.24 -14.01
C ILE A 53 2.99 1.37 -13.10
N LYS A 54 3.99 0.48 -13.21
CA LYS A 54 5.17 0.48 -12.33
C LYS A 54 5.85 1.84 -12.17
N ASN A 55 5.94 2.61 -13.26
CA ASN A 55 6.55 3.95 -13.27
C ASN A 55 5.58 5.10 -12.91
N LYS A 56 4.39 4.78 -12.40
CA LYS A 56 3.32 5.74 -12.05
C LYS A 56 2.90 5.63 -10.58
N ILE A 57 3.62 4.84 -9.79
CA ILE A 57 3.31 4.59 -8.37
C ILE A 57 4.10 5.60 -7.56
N ASP A 58 3.39 6.51 -6.91
CA ASP A 58 3.99 7.47 -5.97
C ASP A 58 3.97 6.95 -4.53
N TYR A 59 2.88 6.28 -4.14
CA TYR A 59 2.68 5.80 -2.77
C TYR A 59 2.12 4.38 -2.76
N ILE A 60 2.51 3.62 -1.73
CA ILE A 60 1.93 2.31 -1.40
C ILE A 60 1.38 2.40 0.01
N ILE A 61 0.11 2.02 0.17
CA ILE A 61 -0.56 1.95 1.47
C ILE A 61 -0.78 0.47 1.77
N SER A 62 -0.24 -0.01 2.87
CA SER A 62 -0.41 -1.39 3.33
C SER A 62 -0.67 -1.44 4.84
N ASP A 63 -1.12 -2.59 5.34
CA ASP A 63 -1.12 -2.83 6.77
C ASP A 63 0.32 -2.93 7.34
N ASN A 64 0.42 -2.84 8.66
CA ASN A 64 1.68 -2.81 9.40
C ASN A 64 2.29 -4.21 9.63
N ALA A 65 1.78 -5.28 9.00
CA ALA A 65 2.35 -6.60 9.20
C ALA A 65 3.81 -6.62 8.73
N ALA A 66 4.67 -7.31 9.49
CA ALA A 66 6.11 -7.32 9.26
C ALA A 66 6.51 -7.69 7.82
N ASN A 67 5.79 -8.63 7.19
CA ASN A 67 6.04 -9.02 5.81
C ASN A 67 5.54 -7.98 4.80
N MET A 68 4.47 -7.23 5.10
CA MET A 68 3.98 -6.15 4.23
C MET A 68 4.96 -4.98 4.24
N ARG A 69 5.38 -4.51 5.42
CA ARG A 69 6.44 -3.49 5.55
C ARG A 69 7.67 -3.87 4.76
N LYS A 70 8.23 -5.06 5.06
CA LYS A 70 9.45 -5.55 4.41
C LYS A 70 9.30 -5.70 2.89
N ALA A 71 8.11 -6.04 2.38
CA ALA A 71 7.87 -6.17 0.94
C ALA A 71 8.05 -4.84 0.20
N PHE A 72 7.66 -3.73 0.83
CA PHE A 72 7.62 -2.42 0.16
C PHE A 72 8.77 -1.48 0.53
N THR A 73 9.50 -1.70 1.63
CA THR A 73 10.70 -0.92 1.98
C THR A 73 11.84 -1.04 0.95
N VAL A 74 12.05 -2.22 0.38
CA VAL A 74 13.20 -2.48 -0.51
C VAL A 74 12.90 -2.07 -1.95
N CYS A 75 11.65 -2.30 -2.39
CA CYS A 75 11.20 -2.04 -3.76
C CYS A 75 10.93 -0.53 -3.99
N PHE A 76 10.60 0.22 -2.93
CA PHE A 76 10.30 1.66 -2.97
C PHE A 76 10.99 2.33 -1.77
N PRO A 77 12.23 2.84 -1.94
CA PRO A 77 12.91 3.51 -0.85
C PRO A 77 12.13 4.78 -0.47
N THR A 78 11.45 4.73 0.67
CA THR A 78 10.99 5.93 1.35
C THR A 78 12.23 6.72 1.77
N GLU A 79 12.22 8.04 1.59
CA GLU A 79 13.24 8.89 2.21
C GLU A 79 13.15 8.65 3.73
N GLN A 80 14.19 8.05 4.29
CA GLN A 80 14.25 7.70 5.70
C GLN A 80 14.34 8.99 6.52
N GLU A 81 13.27 9.36 7.22
CA GLU A 81 13.42 10.05 8.49
C GLU A 81 13.92 8.99 9.49
N ASP A 82 15.04 9.26 10.16
CA ASP A 82 15.79 8.31 10.99
C ASP A 82 14.86 7.49 11.93
N GLU A 83 14.74 6.18 11.67
CA GLU A 83 14.05 5.21 12.53
C GLU A 83 14.87 4.95 13.80
N ASP A 84 14.73 5.82 14.81
CA ASP A 84 14.88 5.49 16.22
C ASP A 84 13.61 5.94 16.96
N VAL A 85 12.45 5.44 16.49
CA VAL A 85 11.19 5.63 17.20
C VAL A 85 10.42 4.31 17.18
N ASP A 86 10.65 3.50 18.21
CA ASP A 86 9.67 2.52 18.69
C ASP A 86 8.45 3.29 19.23
N GLU A 87 7.71 3.97 18.34
CA GLU A 87 6.35 4.41 18.65
C GLU A 87 5.46 3.27 18.18
N GLU A 88 5.01 2.46 19.15
CA GLU A 88 3.74 1.77 19.00
C GLU A 88 2.71 2.86 18.71
N ASP A 89 2.47 3.15 17.43
CA ASP A 89 1.28 3.88 16.99
C ASP A 89 0.10 3.10 17.56
N ASP A 90 -0.42 3.56 18.69
CA ASP A 90 -1.53 2.93 19.41
C ASP A 90 -2.78 3.22 18.57
N LEU A 91 -2.96 2.45 17.49
CA LEU A 91 -4.06 2.60 16.53
C LEU A 91 -5.44 2.38 17.17
N ASP A 92 -5.47 1.89 18.42
CA ASP A 92 -6.63 1.77 19.27
C ASP A 92 -6.89 3.04 20.11
N ASP A 93 -6.08 4.09 19.99
CA ASP A 93 -6.30 5.37 20.65
C ASP A 93 -7.60 6.02 20.11
N PRO A 94 -8.65 6.14 20.95
CA PRO A 94 -9.89 6.79 20.55
C PRO A 94 -9.71 8.28 20.22
N GLU A 95 -8.58 8.91 20.61
CA GLU A 95 -8.27 10.30 20.30
C GLU A 95 -7.49 10.51 18.99
N LEU A 96 -7.05 9.45 18.31
CA LEU A 96 -6.28 9.54 17.06
C LEU A 96 -7.00 10.32 15.95
N TRP A 97 -8.33 10.29 15.94
CA TRP A 97 -9.17 10.96 14.94
C TRP A 97 -9.75 12.31 15.43
N HIS A 98 -9.43 12.75 16.65
CA HIS A 98 -10.02 13.97 17.22
C HIS A 98 -9.47 15.26 16.60
N ASP A 99 -8.29 15.23 15.98
CA ASP A 99 -7.67 16.41 15.35
C ASP A 99 -8.13 16.69 13.91
N LEU A 100 -8.94 15.80 13.32
CA LEU A 100 -9.65 16.09 12.07
C LEU A 100 -10.93 16.89 12.37
N SER A 101 -10.77 18.12 12.85
CA SER A 101 -11.88 19.07 12.89
C SER A 101 -12.24 19.50 11.47
N LEU A 102 -13.45 19.15 11.03
CA LEU A 102 -14.13 19.62 9.81
C LEU A 102 -14.37 21.13 9.80
#